data_AF-A0A4D4LJ20-F1
#
_entry.id   AF-A0A4D4LJ20-F1
#
_cell.length_a   1.000
_cell.length_b   1.000
_cell.length_c   1.000
_cell.angle_alpha   90.00
_cell.angle_beta   90.00
_cell.angle_gamma   90.00
#
_symmetry.space_group_name_H-M   'P 1'
#
loop_
_entity.id
_entity.type
_entity.pdbx_description
1 polymer ?
#
loop_
_entity_poly.entity_id
_entity_poly.type
_entity_poly.pdbx_seq_one_letter_code
_entity_poly.pdbx_strand_id
1 'polypeptide(L)'
;MTAHTWWLLLILTVAIAALIYLINSRLRVHPFVALILVSVGTGIAAGEPVAKLAESIEEGAGGTLGDVGVTLALGAMLGRLLSDSGATDAIARALVARAEPRRLPWLVGAAAFVIGVPMFFEVGLIVLLPLIFSVARRMEEHGGTKGSPYVLLGVPAIASLSTLHGMLPPHPGPLTAMTGLHADLGLTLGVGIVCAVPTVILAGPVYARWIAPRLPDVAPDAELVAQFTGLSVSPPRPPPRQPVRPVRRRVGTSPAGPVCPPGWPWRPCWCPSS
;
A
#
# COMPACT_ATOMS: atom_id res chain seq x y z
N MET A 1 25.61 3.56 -35.37
CA MET A 1 25.32 2.44 -34.44
C MET A 1 25.57 1.14 -35.20
N THR A 2 26.39 0.23 -34.66
CA THR A 2 26.80 -1.00 -35.35
C THR A 2 25.73 -2.09 -35.21
N ALA A 3 25.73 -3.11 -36.08
CA ALA A 3 24.80 -4.25 -36.02
C ALA A 3 24.83 -4.97 -34.65
N HIS A 4 25.99 -4.96 -33.99
CA HIS A 4 26.17 -5.53 -32.66
C HIS A 4 25.45 -4.74 -31.56
N THR A 5 25.37 -3.40 -31.68
CA THR A 5 24.63 -2.57 -30.71
C THR A 5 23.13 -2.89 -30.77
N TRP A 6 22.58 -3.10 -31.97
CA TRP A 6 21.18 -3.48 -32.14
C TRP A 6 20.85 -4.84 -31.54
N TRP A 7 21.76 -5.81 -31.66
CA TRP A 7 21.62 -7.12 -31.05
C TRP A 7 21.53 -7.05 -29.51
N LEU A 8 22.43 -6.28 -28.87
CA LEU A 8 22.43 -6.10 -27.42
C LEU A 8 21.19 -5.36 -26.92
N LEU A 9 20.72 -4.34 -27.64
CA LEU A 9 19.48 -3.63 -27.30
C LEU A 9 18.25 -4.54 -27.41
N LEU A 10 18.23 -5.45 -28.39
CA LEU A 10 17.16 -6.42 -28.53
C LEU A 10 17.18 -7.43 -27.37
N ILE A 11 18.35 -7.96 -27.02
CA ILE A 11 18.51 -8.83 -25.85
C ILE A 11 18.03 -8.13 -24.58
N LEU A 12 18.45 -6.88 -24.35
CA LEU A 12 18.03 -6.08 -23.19
C LEU A 12 16.50 -5.92 -23.14
N THR A 13 15.90 -5.58 -24.27
CA THR A 13 14.44 -5.40 -24.37
C THR A 13 13.71 -6.72 -24.06
N VAL A 14 14.18 -7.83 -24.61
CA VAL A 14 13.64 -9.16 -24.35
C VAL A 14 13.85 -9.57 -22.89
N ALA A 15 14.99 -9.27 -22.29
CA ALA A 15 15.29 -9.55 -20.89
C ALA A 15 14.34 -8.80 -19.94
N ILE A 16 14.11 -7.50 -20.17
CA ILE A 16 13.15 -6.70 -19.39
C ILE A 16 11.73 -7.26 -19.55
N ALA A 17 11.30 -7.57 -20.78
CA ALA A 17 9.99 -8.15 -21.04
C ALA A 17 9.83 -9.52 -20.36
N ALA A 18 10.85 -10.38 -20.42
CA ALA A 18 10.89 -11.68 -19.77
C ALA A 18 10.84 -11.54 -18.24
N LEU A 19 11.56 -10.58 -17.65
CA LEU A 19 11.53 -10.31 -16.22
C LEU A 19 10.13 -9.88 -15.76
N ILE A 20 9.53 -8.91 -16.44
CA ILE A 20 8.17 -8.43 -16.14
C ILE A 20 7.17 -9.58 -16.30
N TYR A 21 7.30 -10.37 -17.37
CA TYR A 21 6.45 -11.52 -17.59
C TYR A 21 6.61 -12.57 -16.49
N LEU A 22 7.83 -12.89 -16.06
CA LEU A 22 8.07 -13.93 -15.07
C LEU A 22 7.54 -13.55 -13.68
N ILE A 23 7.62 -12.25 -13.33
CA ILE A 23 7.05 -11.71 -12.09
C ILE A 23 5.51 -11.67 -12.14
N ASN A 24 4.93 -11.24 -13.27
CA ASN A 24 3.48 -11.00 -13.40
C ASN A 24 2.69 -12.23 -13.92
N SER A 25 3.37 -13.24 -14.46
CA SER A 25 2.73 -14.47 -14.92
C SER A 25 2.07 -15.20 -13.74
N ARG A 26 1.08 -16.04 -14.06
CA ARG A 26 0.37 -16.92 -13.11
C ARG A 26 1.30 -17.78 -12.24
N LEU A 27 2.57 -17.92 -12.65
CA LEU A 27 3.63 -18.65 -11.95
C LEU A 27 4.12 -17.99 -10.66
N ARG A 28 3.80 -16.70 -10.39
CA ARG A 28 4.16 -15.95 -9.16
C ARG A 28 5.59 -16.24 -8.67
N VAL A 29 6.55 -16.21 -9.60
CA VAL A 29 7.96 -16.48 -9.26
C VAL A 29 8.46 -15.37 -8.37
N HIS A 30 9.16 -15.71 -7.28
CA HIS A 30 9.74 -14.71 -6.39
C HIS A 30 10.70 -13.79 -7.17
N PRO A 31 10.63 -12.45 -7.02
CA PRO A 31 11.43 -11.52 -7.82
C PRO A 31 12.93 -11.83 -7.84
N PHE A 32 13.48 -12.25 -6.69
CA PHE A 32 14.86 -12.70 -6.59
C PHE A 32 15.20 -13.85 -7.54
N VAL A 33 14.35 -14.88 -7.60
CA VAL A 33 14.55 -16.05 -8.48
C VAL A 33 14.38 -15.63 -9.94
N ALA A 34 13.40 -14.77 -10.23
CA ALA A 34 13.21 -14.23 -11.58
C ALA A 34 14.42 -13.42 -12.08
N LEU A 35 15.02 -12.60 -11.21
CA LEU A 35 16.22 -11.81 -11.53
C LEU A 35 17.43 -12.69 -11.84
N ILE A 36 17.65 -13.78 -11.07
CA ILE A 36 18.73 -14.73 -11.32
C ILE A 36 18.53 -15.44 -12.67
N LEU A 37 17.33 -15.95 -12.91
CA LEU A 37 17.01 -16.66 -14.16
C LEU A 37 17.17 -15.77 -15.39
N VAL A 38 16.70 -14.53 -15.32
CA VAL A 38 16.84 -13.56 -16.42
C VAL A 38 18.29 -13.13 -16.59
N SER A 39 19.07 -12.94 -15.51
CA SER A 39 20.50 -12.61 -15.62
C SER A 39 21.29 -13.72 -16.29
N VAL A 40 21.05 -14.98 -15.89
CA VAL A 40 21.66 -16.16 -16.52
C VAL A 40 21.27 -16.25 -17.99
N GLY A 41 19.98 -16.10 -18.32
CA GLY A 41 19.50 -16.14 -19.70
C GLY A 41 20.06 -15.01 -20.56
N THR A 42 20.22 -13.81 -19.99
CA THR A 42 20.77 -12.64 -20.67
C THR A 42 22.26 -12.82 -20.98
N GLY A 43 23.05 -13.32 -20.02
CA GLY A 43 24.47 -13.57 -20.25
C GLY A 43 24.72 -14.65 -21.30
N ILE A 44 23.93 -15.73 -21.31
CA ILE A 44 24.00 -16.76 -22.38
C ILE A 44 23.63 -16.15 -23.74
N ALA A 45 22.57 -15.34 -23.80
CA ALA A 45 22.14 -14.69 -25.04
C ALA A 45 23.15 -13.65 -25.55
N ALA A 46 23.90 -13.00 -24.65
CA ALA A 46 24.97 -12.07 -24.97
C ALA A 46 26.26 -12.77 -25.47
N GLY A 47 26.35 -14.10 -25.37
CA GLY A 47 27.50 -14.88 -25.83
C GLY A 47 28.59 -15.08 -24.78
N GLU A 48 28.29 -14.85 -23.49
CA GLU A 48 29.21 -15.05 -22.38
C GLU A 48 29.54 -16.55 -22.19
N PRO A 49 30.81 -16.95 -22.00
CA PRO A 49 31.15 -18.32 -21.63
C PRO A 49 30.47 -18.73 -20.31
N VAL A 50 29.87 -19.92 -20.25
CA VAL A 50 29.16 -20.43 -19.06
C VAL A 50 30.04 -20.42 -17.80
N ALA A 51 31.35 -20.65 -17.96
CA ALA A 51 32.32 -20.60 -16.87
C ALA A 51 32.48 -19.21 -16.22
N LYS A 52 32.21 -18.13 -16.96
CA LYS A 52 32.31 -16.73 -16.50
C LYS A 52 30.98 -16.14 -16.04
N LEU A 53 29.88 -16.88 -16.26
CA LEU A 53 28.54 -16.38 -16.00
C LEU A 53 28.31 -16.09 -14.51
N ALA A 54 28.81 -16.97 -13.63
CA ALA A 54 28.71 -16.79 -12.19
C ALA A 54 29.51 -15.57 -11.71
N GLU A 55 30.75 -15.42 -12.20
CA GLU A 55 31.63 -14.29 -11.90
C GLU A 55 31.02 -12.96 -12.36
N SER A 56 30.46 -12.91 -13.57
CA SER A 56 29.82 -11.70 -14.10
C SER A 56 28.57 -11.30 -13.30
N ILE A 57 27.78 -12.28 -12.87
CA ILE A 57 26.60 -12.03 -12.01
C ILE A 57 27.05 -11.56 -10.62
N GLU A 58 28.09 -12.16 -10.06
CA GLU A 58 28.65 -11.77 -8.76
C GLU A 58 29.27 -10.38 -8.79
N GLU A 59 30.04 -10.03 -9.83
CA GLU A 59 30.60 -8.68 -10.01
C GLU A 59 29.49 -7.63 -10.20
N GLY A 60 28.46 -7.92 -11.01
CA GLY A 60 27.36 -6.98 -11.22
C GLY A 60 26.53 -6.74 -9.96
N ALA A 61 26.15 -7.82 -9.26
CA ALA A 61 25.42 -7.73 -8.00
C ALA A 61 26.27 -7.12 -6.88
N GLY A 62 27.53 -7.56 -6.77
CA GLY A 62 28.50 -7.15 -5.77
C GLY A 62 28.92 -5.68 -5.92
N GLY A 63 29.12 -5.19 -7.14
CA GLY A 63 29.38 -3.77 -7.40
C GLY A 63 28.20 -2.90 -6.96
N THR A 64 26.98 -3.30 -7.32
CA THR A 64 25.77 -2.58 -6.88
C THR A 64 25.64 -2.57 -5.36
N LEU A 65 25.83 -3.72 -4.70
CA LEU A 65 25.76 -3.84 -3.24
C LEU A 65 26.91 -3.12 -2.54
N GLY A 66 28.10 -3.06 -3.14
CA GLY A 66 29.25 -2.32 -2.63
C GLY A 66 29.01 -0.82 -2.63
N ASP A 67 28.50 -0.29 -3.75
CA ASP A 67 28.24 1.14 -3.92
C ASP A 67 27.15 1.66 -2.97
N VAL A 68 26.06 0.90 -2.80
CA VAL A 68 24.88 1.37 -2.07
C VAL A 68 24.71 0.74 -0.69
N GLY A 69 25.37 -0.37 -0.40
CA GLY A 69 25.08 -1.24 0.74
C GLY A 69 25.30 -0.56 2.09
N VAL A 70 26.39 0.20 2.25
CA VAL A 70 26.68 0.92 3.50
C VAL A 70 25.64 2.00 3.76
N THR A 71 25.33 2.82 2.74
CA THR A 71 24.31 3.88 2.87
C THR A 71 22.92 3.31 3.12
N LEU A 72 22.58 2.18 2.49
CA LEU A 72 21.32 1.48 2.66
C LEU A 72 21.20 0.87 4.06
N ALA A 73 22.27 0.24 4.57
CA ALA A 73 22.30 -0.36 5.90
C ALA A 73 22.18 0.71 7.00
N LEU A 74 22.95 1.81 6.90
CA LEU A 74 22.85 2.92 7.84
C LEU A 74 21.48 3.61 7.78
N GLY A 75 20.94 3.82 6.57
CA GLY A 75 19.59 4.36 6.37
C GLY A 75 18.51 3.48 6.98
N ALA A 76 18.58 2.16 6.78
CA ALA A 76 17.65 1.20 7.37
C ALA A 76 17.73 1.19 8.92
N MET A 77 18.94 1.24 9.48
CA MET A 77 19.15 1.33 10.93
C MET A 77 18.58 2.63 11.50
N LEU A 78 18.88 3.78 10.90
CA LEU A 78 18.34 5.08 11.30
C LEU A 78 16.82 5.12 11.18
N GLY A 79 16.26 4.67 10.06
CA GLY A 79 14.82 4.59 9.84
C GLY A 79 14.12 3.70 10.87
N ARG A 80 14.73 2.56 11.22
CA ARG A 80 14.23 1.65 12.25
C ARG A 80 14.27 2.31 13.64
N LEU A 81 15.36 2.97 14.01
CA LEU A 81 15.48 3.69 15.29
C LEU A 81 14.46 4.84 15.40
N LEU A 82 14.24 5.59 14.32
CA LEU A 82 13.22 6.66 14.27
C LEU A 82 11.79 6.11 14.41
N SER A 83 11.51 4.98 13.76
CA SER A 83 10.22 4.29 13.87
C SER A 83 10.00 3.69 15.26
N ASP A 84 10.97 2.96 15.79
CA ASP A 84 10.86 2.23 17.06
C ASP A 84 10.87 3.19 18.27
N SER A 85 11.50 4.37 18.14
CA SER A 85 11.44 5.42 19.17
C SER A 85 10.08 6.12 19.27
N GLY A 86 9.17 5.90 18.31
CA GLY A 86 7.89 6.60 18.25
C GLY A 86 8.00 8.09 17.93
N ALA A 87 9.21 8.59 17.61
CA ALA A 87 9.43 9.98 17.24
C ALA A 87 8.64 10.36 15.98
N THR A 88 8.67 9.48 14.99
CA THR A 88 7.92 9.60 13.73
C THR A 88 6.41 9.76 13.99
N ASP A 89 5.85 8.92 14.86
CA ASP A 89 4.44 8.96 15.26
C ASP A 89 4.09 10.23 16.05
N ALA A 90 4.97 10.66 16.96
CA ALA A 90 4.77 11.87 17.74
C ALA A 90 4.73 13.12 16.85
N ILE A 91 5.64 13.22 15.87
CA ILE A 91 5.69 14.31 14.90
C ILE A 91 4.41 14.32 14.07
N ALA A 92 4.00 13.17 13.56
CA ALA A 92 2.82 13.06 12.70
C ALA A 92 1.54 13.41 13.48
N ARG A 93 1.39 12.94 14.72
CA ARG A 93 0.29 13.32 15.61
C ARG A 93 0.31 14.81 15.95
N ALA A 94 1.47 15.39 16.25
CA ALA A 94 1.59 16.80 16.59
C ALA A 94 1.20 17.71 15.41
N LEU A 95 1.58 17.33 14.18
CA LEU A 95 1.25 18.08 12.97
C LEU A 95 -0.26 18.06 12.67
N VAL A 96 -0.93 16.94 12.96
CA VAL A 96 -2.37 16.78 12.69
C VAL A 96 -3.26 17.27 13.83
N ALA A 97 -2.81 17.23 15.09
CA ALA A 97 -3.61 17.60 16.25
C ALA A 97 -4.08 19.07 16.25
N ARG A 98 -3.36 19.95 15.54
CA ARG A 98 -3.69 21.39 15.42
C ARG A 98 -4.30 21.75 14.06
N ALA A 99 -4.65 20.76 13.26
CA ALA A 99 -5.09 20.95 11.89
C ALA A 99 -6.59 21.29 11.78
N GLU A 100 -6.90 22.31 10.99
CA GLU A 100 -8.26 22.51 10.50
C GLU A 100 -8.65 21.40 9.48
N PRO A 101 -9.93 20.96 9.41
CA PRO A 101 -10.42 19.95 8.47
C PRO A 101 -9.98 20.15 7.02
N ARG A 102 -9.85 21.40 6.58
CA ARG A 102 -9.46 21.78 5.22
C ARG A 102 -7.96 21.58 4.94
N ARG A 103 -7.12 21.65 5.97
CA ARG A 103 -5.65 21.54 5.89
C ARG A 103 -5.14 20.13 6.15
N LEU A 104 -5.97 19.26 6.73
CA LEU A 104 -5.61 17.88 7.06
C LEU A 104 -4.95 17.08 5.92
N PRO A 105 -5.46 17.08 4.67
CA PRO A 105 -4.83 16.34 3.57
C PRO A 105 -3.42 16.84 3.25
N TRP A 106 -3.17 18.14 3.44
CA TRP A 106 -1.86 18.75 3.22
C TRP A 106 -0.88 18.38 4.34
N LEU A 107 -1.35 18.38 5.58
CA LEU A 107 -0.53 18.08 6.75
C LEU A 107 -0.18 16.60 6.82
N VAL A 108 -1.11 15.71 6.46
CA VAL A 108 -0.83 14.27 6.34
C VAL A 108 0.15 14.01 5.20
N GLY A 109 -0.01 14.65 4.04
CA GLY A 109 0.98 14.58 2.96
C GLY A 109 2.36 15.09 3.38
N ALA A 110 2.43 16.23 4.06
CA ALA A 110 3.68 16.79 4.56
C ALA A 110 4.34 15.91 5.64
N ALA A 111 3.56 15.34 6.57
CA ALA A 111 4.07 14.35 7.51
C ALA A 111 4.66 13.15 6.77
N ALA A 112 3.91 12.56 5.84
CA ALA A 112 4.36 11.44 5.04
C ALA A 112 5.59 11.78 4.20
N PHE A 113 5.73 13.01 3.72
CA PHE A 113 6.92 13.48 3.03
C PHE A 113 8.15 13.46 3.93
N VAL A 114 8.06 14.08 5.11
CA VAL A 114 9.20 14.13 6.06
C VAL A 114 9.60 12.73 6.52
N ILE A 115 8.61 11.88 6.77
CA ILE A 115 8.80 10.50 7.21
C ILE A 115 9.37 9.61 6.10
N GLY A 116 8.97 9.84 4.85
CA GLY A 116 9.38 9.04 3.70
C GLY A 116 10.80 9.31 3.20
N VAL A 117 11.44 10.42 3.60
CA VAL A 117 12.84 10.69 3.23
C VAL A 117 13.78 9.63 3.84
N PRO A 118 13.72 9.32 5.15
CA PRO A 118 14.57 8.28 5.75
C PRO A 118 13.98 6.87 5.72
N MET A 119 12.66 6.70 5.52
CA MET A 119 12.00 5.40 5.64
C MET A 119 11.61 4.81 4.29
N PHE A 120 11.73 3.48 4.18
CA PHE A 120 11.16 2.73 3.06
C PHE A 120 9.65 2.94 2.98
N PHE A 121 9.12 2.95 1.76
CA PHE A 121 7.69 3.09 1.46
C PHE A 121 6.81 2.20 2.34
N GLU A 122 7.17 0.92 2.45
CA GLU A 122 6.38 -0.10 3.16
C GLU A 122 6.33 0.16 4.66
N VAL A 123 7.48 0.49 5.25
CA VAL A 123 7.58 0.80 6.69
C VAL A 123 6.88 2.12 6.99
N GLY A 124 7.09 3.14 6.15
CA GLY A 124 6.42 4.44 6.25
C GLY A 124 4.90 4.31 6.24
N LEU A 125 4.37 3.50 5.31
CA LEU A 125 2.94 3.27 5.19
C LEU A 125 2.35 2.63 6.46
N ILE A 126 3.02 1.61 7.01
CA ILE A 126 2.57 0.91 8.22
C ILE A 126 2.54 1.85 9.43
N VAL A 127 3.55 2.74 9.57
CA VAL A 127 3.61 3.73 10.66
C VAL A 127 2.52 4.81 10.51
N LEU A 128 2.25 5.25 9.28
CA LEU A 128 1.22 6.27 9.03
C LEU A 128 -0.21 5.73 9.11
N LEU A 129 -0.42 4.43 8.92
CA LEU A 129 -1.76 3.85 8.83
C LEU A 129 -2.61 4.04 10.11
N PRO A 130 -2.11 3.76 11.33
CA PRO A 130 -2.82 4.08 12.58
C PRO A 130 -3.22 5.54 12.70
N LEU A 131 -2.34 6.46 12.30
CA LEU A 131 -2.61 7.89 12.31
C LEU A 131 -3.72 8.25 11.34
N ILE A 132 -3.62 7.80 10.08
CA ILE A 132 -4.60 8.05 9.03
C ILE A 132 -5.98 7.56 9.48
N PHE A 133 -6.07 6.34 9.99
CA PHE A 133 -7.34 5.75 10.45
C PHE A 133 -7.91 6.46 11.68
N SER A 134 -7.08 6.79 12.67
CA SER A 134 -7.50 7.51 13.87
C SER A 134 -8.09 8.88 13.53
N VAL A 135 -7.45 9.59 12.61
CA VAL A 135 -7.84 10.92 12.19
C VAL A 135 -9.06 10.89 11.26
N ALA A 136 -9.10 9.93 10.32
CA ALA A 136 -10.24 9.73 9.42
C ALA A 136 -11.53 9.47 10.20
N ARG A 137 -11.47 8.61 11.22
CA ARG A 137 -12.64 8.30 12.07
C ARG A 137 -13.15 9.51 12.84
N ARG A 138 -12.24 10.33 13.39
CA ARG A 138 -12.62 11.60 14.03
C ARG A 138 -13.32 12.54 13.05
N MET A 139 -12.87 12.60 11.79
CA MET A 139 -13.52 13.41 10.74
C MET A 139 -14.89 12.86 10.34
N GLU A 140 -15.07 11.55 10.41
CA GLU A 140 -16.35 10.87 10.17
C GLU A 140 -17.37 11.18 11.27
N GLU A 141 -16.94 11.09 12.54
CA GLU A 141 -17.76 11.40 13.72
C GLU A 141 -18.21 12.87 13.79
N HIS A 142 -17.35 13.81 13.39
CA HIS A 142 -17.66 15.25 13.47
C HIS A 142 -18.55 15.77 12.32
N GLY A 143 -18.86 14.94 11.31
CA GLY A 143 -19.81 15.25 10.26
C GLY A 143 -19.48 16.52 9.44
N GLY A 144 -18.82 16.37 8.30
CA GLY A 144 -18.53 17.53 7.44
C GLY A 144 -17.70 17.28 6.20
N THR A 145 -17.35 16.02 5.89
CA THR A 145 -16.47 15.69 4.78
C THR A 145 -17.29 15.23 3.57
N LYS A 146 -17.08 15.85 2.40
CA LYS A 146 -17.67 15.39 1.15
C LYS A 146 -16.90 14.16 0.64
N GLY A 147 -17.36 12.96 1.00
CA GLY A 147 -16.77 11.68 0.57
C GLY A 147 -15.97 10.96 1.66
N SER A 148 -15.24 9.91 1.29
CA SER A 148 -14.50 9.07 2.25
C SER A 148 -13.33 9.82 2.91
N PRO A 149 -13.31 9.99 4.25
CA PRO A 149 -12.20 10.60 4.95
C PRO A 149 -10.93 9.74 4.89
N TYR A 150 -11.05 8.42 4.75
CA TYR A 150 -9.92 7.50 4.60
C TYR A 150 -9.17 7.73 3.28
N VAL A 151 -9.90 7.87 2.18
CA VAL A 151 -9.31 8.18 0.87
C VAL A 151 -8.69 9.58 0.88
N LEU A 152 -9.38 10.55 1.47
CA LEU A 152 -8.94 11.94 1.53
C LEU A 152 -7.60 12.11 2.28
N LEU A 153 -7.30 11.27 3.28
CA LEU A 153 -6.06 11.29 4.05
C LEU A 153 -5.03 10.26 3.58
N GLY A 154 -5.49 9.10 3.09
CA GLY A 154 -4.62 8.02 2.61
C GLY A 154 -3.93 8.36 1.29
N VAL A 155 -4.65 8.99 0.34
CA VAL A 155 -4.08 9.35 -0.97
C VAL A 155 -2.87 10.30 -0.84
N PRO A 156 -2.93 11.41 -0.08
CA PRO A 156 -1.77 12.27 0.12
C PRO A 156 -0.59 11.56 0.79
N ALA A 157 -0.85 10.66 1.74
CA ALA A 157 0.21 9.89 2.40
C ALA A 157 0.91 8.95 1.42
N ILE A 158 0.15 8.13 0.69
CA ILE A 158 0.68 7.17 -0.28
C ILE A 158 1.39 7.89 -1.42
N ALA A 159 0.83 9.00 -1.92
CA ALA A 159 1.47 9.80 -2.96
C ALA A 159 2.82 10.35 -2.51
N SER A 160 2.92 10.85 -1.27
CA SER A 160 4.16 11.37 -0.71
C SER A 160 5.21 10.28 -0.57
N LEU A 161 4.86 9.16 0.08
CA LEU A 161 5.77 8.02 0.27
C LEU A 161 6.23 7.42 -1.06
N SER A 162 5.30 7.25 -2.02
CA SER A 162 5.60 6.67 -3.33
C SER A 162 6.52 7.56 -4.16
N THR A 163 6.27 8.87 -4.17
CA THR A 163 7.10 9.84 -4.89
C THR A 163 8.53 9.82 -4.36
N LEU A 164 8.71 9.83 -3.03
CA LEU A 164 10.04 9.82 -2.42
C LEU A 164 10.77 8.50 -2.65
N HIS A 165 10.04 7.37 -2.60
CA HIS A 165 10.59 6.05 -2.89
C HIS A 165 11.16 5.95 -4.31
N GLY A 166 10.48 6.57 -5.28
CA GLY A 166 10.88 6.51 -6.69
C GLY A 166 11.83 7.61 -7.15
N MET A 167 11.94 8.73 -6.42
CA MET A 167 12.67 9.92 -6.88
C MET A 167 13.91 10.27 -6.07
N LEU A 168 14.03 9.80 -4.83
CA LEU A 168 15.14 10.19 -3.96
C LEU A 168 16.11 9.03 -3.68
N PRO A 169 17.43 9.27 -3.84
CA PRO A 169 18.46 8.49 -3.14
C PRO A 169 18.22 8.59 -1.62
N PRO A 170 18.37 7.52 -0.80
CA PRO A 170 19.16 6.30 -1.01
C PRO A 170 18.36 5.06 -1.46
N HIS A 171 17.21 5.24 -2.14
CA HIS A 171 16.47 4.09 -2.64
C HIS A 171 17.25 3.37 -3.76
N PRO A 172 17.23 2.02 -3.79
CA PRO A 172 18.10 1.25 -4.69
C PRO A 172 17.86 1.57 -6.17
N GLY A 173 16.62 1.88 -6.58
CA GLY A 173 16.30 2.28 -7.96
C GLY A 173 16.95 3.61 -8.37
N PRO A 174 16.63 4.73 -7.69
CA PRO A 174 17.29 6.01 -7.92
C PRO A 174 18.82 5.96 -7.78
N LEU A 175 19.33 5.21 -6.80
CA LEU A 175 20.76 5.05 -6.60
C LEU A 175 21.44 4.30 -7.76
N THR A 176 20.87 3.19 -8.24
CA THR A 176 21.47 2.45 -9.37
C THR A 176 21.46 3.28 -10.65
N ALA A 177 20.42 4.07 -10.89
CA ALA A 177 20.41 5.02 -12.00
C ALA A 177 21.49 6.10 -11.84
N MET A 178 21.67 6.61 -10.62
CA MET A 178 22.67 7.63 -10.31
C MET A 178 24.10 7.10 -10.48
N THR A 179 24.41 5.91 -9.96
CA THR A 179 25.73 5.28 -10.11
C THR A 179 26.03 4.95 -11.56
N GLY A 180 25.05 4.43 -12.30
CA GLY A 180 25.18 4.13 -13.74
C GLY A 180 25.38 5.37 -14.62
N LEU A 181 24.88 6.55 -14.22
CA LEU A 181 25.10 7.81 -14.92
C LEU A 181 26.28 8.62 -14.35
N HIS A 182 26.96 8.13 -13.31
CA HIS A 182 27.99 8.86 -12.57
C HIS A 182 27.55 10.26 -12.09
N ALA A 183 26.27 10.37 -11.68
CA ALA A 183 25.71 11.63 -11.21
C ALA A 183 26.07 11.90 -9.74
N ASP A 184 26.24 13.17 -9.38
CA ASP A 184 26.52 13.58 -8.01
C ASP A 184 25.30 13.34 -7.09
N LEU A 185 25.54 12.74 -5.92
CA LEU A 185 24.49 12.39 -4.96
C LEU A 185 23.76 13.62 -4.42
N GLY A 186 24.50 14.67 -4.07
CA GLY A 186 23.92 15.89 -3.50
C GLY A 186 23.06 16.63 -4.53
N LEU A 187 23.53 16.74 -5.76
CA LEU A 187 22.79 17.37 -6.85
C LEU A 187 21.55 16.56 -7.23
N THR A 188 21.67 15.23 -7.30
CA THR A 188 20.54 14.33 -7.59
C THR A 188 19.48 14.42 -6.50
N LEU A 189 19.88 14.45 -5.22
CA LEU A 189 18.96 14.64 -4.09
C LEU A 189 18.26 16.02 -4.16
N GLY A 190 19.02 17.08 -4.44
CA GLY A 190 18.49 18.44 -4.56
C GLY A 190 17.44 18.56 -5.67
N VAL A 191 17.78 18.09 -6.88
CA VAL A 191 16.85 18.07 -8.02
C VAL A 191 15.66 17.15 -7.75
N GLY A 192 15.90 15.99 -7.13
CA GLY A 192 14.87 15.04 -6.74
C GLY A 192 13.84 15.67 -5.81
N ILE A 193 14.26 16.42 -4.80
CA ILE A 193 13.34 17.12 -3.87
C ILE A 193 12.56 18.22 -4.61
N VAL A 194 13.24 19.01 -5.45
CA VAL A 194 12.59 20.07 -6.25
C VAL A 194 11.50 19.51 -7.15
N CYS A 195 11.72 18.33 -7.75
CA CYS A 195 10.73 17.65 -8.57
C CYS A 195 9.69 16.85 -7.75
N ALA A 196 10.04 16.36 -6.57
CA ALA A 196 9.13 15.61 -5.70
C ALA A 196 8.05 16.51 -5.11
N VAL A 197 8.39 17.72 -4.66
CA VAL A 197 7.42 18.68 -4.07
C VAL A 197 6.21 18.93 -4.98
N PRO A 198 6.35 19.35 -6.26
CA PRO A 198 5.20 19.58 -7.13
C PRO A 198 4.43 18.28 -7.41
N THR A 199 5.14 17.16 -7.56
CA THR A 199 4.53 15.84 -7.78
C THR A 199 3.64 15.44 -6.60
N VAL A 200 4.13 15.60 -5.37
CA VAL A 200 3.38 15.31 -4.15
C VAL A 200 2.19 16.23 -3.98
N ILE A 201 2.32 17.53 -4.30
CA ILE A 201 1.20 18.47 -4.22
C ILE A 201 0.08 18.07 -5.19
N LEU A 202 0.43 17.73 -6.42
CA LEU A 202 -0.54 17.37 -7.47
C LEU A 202 -1.16 15.99 -7.22
N ALA A 203 -0.34 14.96 -7.01
CA ALA A 203 -0.78 13.58 -6.82
C ALA A 203 -1.36 13.31 -5.43
N GLY A 204 -1.03 14.14 -4.43
CA GLY A 204 -1.49 14.00 -3.06
C GLY A 204 -2.76 14.81 -2.80
N PRO A 205 -2.68 15.97 -2.11
CA PRO A 205 -3.85 16.70 -1.62
C PRO A 205 -4.75 17.25 -2.73
N VAL A 206 -4.22 17.60 -3.90
CA VAL A 206 -5.03 18.08 -5.04
C VAL A 206 -5.85 16.93 -5.62
N TYR A 207 -5.21 15.81 -5.94
CA TYR A 207 -5.89 14.63 -6.44
C TYR A 207 -6.85 14.02 -5.40
N ALA A 208 -6.46 13.97 -4.13
CA ALA A 208 -7.30 13.47 -3.03
C ALA A 208 -8.63 14.23 -2.93
N ARG A 209 -8.61 15.57 -3.06
CA ARG A 209 -9.82 16.40 -3.05
C ARG A 209 -10.73 16.14 -4.26
N TRP A 210 -10.17 15.72 -5.38
CA TRP A 210 -10.93 15.38 -6.57
C TRP A 210 -11.53 13.97 -6.47
N ILE A 211 -10.78 12.99 -5.97
CA ILE A 211 -11.22 11.59 -5.95
C ILE A 211 -12.12 11.25 -4.74
N ALA A 212 -11.88 11.83 -3.56
CA ALA A 212 -12.64 11.47 -2.35
C ALA A 212 -14.17 11.67 -2.48
N PRO A 213 -14.70 12.74 -3.10
CA PRO A 213 -16.15 12.89 -3.32
C PRO A 213 -16.76 11.85 -4.27
N ARG A 214 -15.94 11.20 -5.10
CA ARG A 214 -16.38 10.18 -6.07
C ARG A 214 -16.43 8.78 -5.48
N LEU A 215 -15.81 8.59 -4.30
CA LEU A 215 -15.80 7.33 -3.57
C LEU A 215 -16.35 7.53 -2.15
N PRO A 216 -17.66 7.79 -2.00
CA PRO A 216 -18.28 7.99 -0.70
C PRO A 216 -18.33 6.70 0.14
N ASP A 217 -18.49 5.54 -0.49
CA ASP A 217 -18.71 4.26 0.21
C ASP A 217 -17.41 3.49 0.53
N VAL A 218 -16.24 4.06 0.21
CA VAL A 218 -14.96 3.40 0.47
C VAL A 218 -14.53 3.65 1.91
N ALA A 219 -14.83 2.70 2.78
CA ALA A 219 -14.29 2.63 4.13
C ALA A 219 -13.58 1.28 4.34
N PRO A 220 -12.44 1.26 5.05
CA PRO A 220 -11.84 0.00 5.48
C PRO A 220 -12.75 -0.73 6.48
N ASP A 221 -12.66 -2.05 6.50
CA ASP A 221 -13.42 -2.88 7.45
C ASP A 221 -13.17 -2.42 8.89
N ALA A 222 -14.23 -2.37 9.69
CA ALA A 222 -14.17 -1.87 11.07
C ALA A 222 -13.17 -2.67 11.94
N GLU A 223 -13.00 -3.96 11.64
CA GLU A 223 -12.02 -4.83 12.29
C GLU A 223 -10.57 -4.43 11.95
N LEU A 224 -10.29 -4.07 10.70
CA LEU A 224 -8.99 -3.58 10.26
C LEU A 224 -8.65 -2.24 10.95
N VAL A 225 -9.61 -1.33 10.99
CA VAL A 225 -9.45 -0.04 11.69
C VAL A 225 -9.19 -0.25 13.19
N ALA A 226 -9.90 -1.18 13.82
CA ALA A 226 -9.71 -1.53 15.23
C ALA A 226 -8.32 -2.11 15.50
N GLN A 227 -7.86 -3.03 14.64
CA GLN A 227 -6.53 -3.64 14.71
C GLN A 227 -5.41 -2.59 14.65
N PHE A 228 -5.48 -1.66 13.69
CA PHE A 228 -4.44 -0.63 13.53
C PHE A 228 -4.54 0.54 14.51
N THR A 229 -5.71 0.78 15.11
CA THR A 229 -5.86 1.85 16.12
C THR A 229 -5.72 1.35 17.57
N GLY A 230 -5.48 0.05 17.77
CA GLY A 230 -5.30 -0.56 19.10
C GLY A 230 -6.56 -0.56 19.97
N LEU A 231 -7.74 -0.40 19.36
CA LEU A 231 -9.02 -0.37 20.06
C LEU A 231 -9.70 -1.74 19.93
N SER A 232 -10.06 -2.36 21.05
CA SER A 232 -10.81 -3.62 21.05
C SER A 232 -12.19 -3.44 20.40
N VAL A 233 -12.50 -4.24 19.37
CA VAL A 233 -13.85 -4.33 18.79
C VAL A 233 -14.81 -4.83 19.89
N SER A 234 -15.72 -3.97 20.35
CA SER A 234 -16.91 -4.46 21.04
C SER A 234 -17.87 -4.98 19.96
N PRO A 235 -18.42 -6.21 20.09
CA PRO A 235 -19.34 -6.74 19.10
C PRO A 235 -20.55 -5.81 18.93
N PRO A 236 -21.20 -5.81 17.75
CA PRO A 236 -22.38 -4.99 17.50
C PRO A 236 -23.38 -5.19 18.65
N ARG A 237 -23.82 -4.11 19.29
CA ARG A 237 -24.88 -4.22 20.30
C ARG A 237 -26.08 -4.86 19.62
N PRO A 238 -26.62 -5.98 20.13
CA PRO A 238 -27.84 -6.53 19.60
C PRO A 238 -28.92 -5.44 19.66
N PRO A 239 -29.83 -5.37 18.66
CA PRO A 239 -30.92 -4.42 18.70
C PRO A 239 -31.63 -4.54 20.06
N PRO A 240 -32.07 -3.41 20.66
CA PRO A 240 -32.73 -3.44 21.96
C PRO A 240 -33.83 -4.48 21.90
N ARG A 241 -33.74 -5.50 22.79
CA ARG A 241 -34.78 -6.52 22.91
C ARG A 241 -36.08 -5.78 23.18
N GLN A 242 -36.92 -5.70 22.15
CA GLN A 242 -38.28 -5.22 22.34
C GLN A 242 -38.88 -6.12 23.43
N PRO A 243 -39.55 -5.56 24.45
CA PRO A 243 -40.26 -6.37 25.40
C PRO A 243 -41.20 -7.27 24.61
N VAL A 244 -40.98 -8.59 24.67
CA VAL A 244 -41.90 -9.56 24.10
C VAL A 244 -43.23 -9.30 24.79
N ARG A 245 -44.15 -8.60 24.11
CA ARG A 245 -45.50 -8.43 24.61
C ARG A 245 -46.04 -9.85 24.83
N PRO A 246 -46.50 -10.21 26.04
CA PRO A 246 -47.09 -11.51 26.26
C PRO A 246 -48.25 -11.64 25.28
N VAL A 247 -48.11 -12.56 24.33
CA VAL A 247 -49.19 -12.96 23.42
C VAL A 247 -50.27 -13.51 24.33
N ARG A 248 -51.29 -12.70 24.59
CA ARG A 248 -52.50 -13.11 25.31
C ARG A 248 -53.16 -14.18 24.45
N ARG A 249 -52.88 -15.46 24.74
CA ARG A 249 -53.58 -16.60 24.13
C ARG A 249 -55.06 -16.42 24.43
N ARG A 250 -55.83 -15.92 23.45
CA ARG A 250 -57.28 -16.09 23.44
C ARG A 250 -57.51 -17.58 23.20
N VAL A 251 -57.88 -18.26 24.28
CA VAL A 251 -58.57 -19.55 24.19
C VAL A 251 -59.88 -19.28 23.46
N GLY A 252 -60.08 -19.93 22.31
CA GLY A 252 -61.28 -19.74 21.50
C GLY A 252 -61.21 -20.47 20.16
N THR A 253 -61.59 -21.75 20.21
CA THR A 253 -62.21 -22.55 19.14
C THR A 253 -61.55 -22.60 17.75
N SER A 254 -60.95 -23.76 17.47
CA SER A 254 -60.57 -24.29 16.15
C SER A 254 -61.73 -24.25 15.14
N PRO A 255 -61.44 -24.22 13.83
CA PRO A 255 -61.69 -25.45 13.09
C PRO A 255 -60.53 -25.88 12.17
N ALA A 256 -60.20 -27.17 12.29
CA ALA A 256 -59.62 -28.10 11.33
C ALA A 256 -58.88 -27.53 10.09
N GLY A 257 -57.56 -27.66 10.09
CA GLY A 257 -56.70 -27.70 8.89
C GLY A 257 -55.94 -29.05 8.85
N PRO A 258 -55.69 -29.63 7.66
CA PRO A 258 -55.39 -31.05 7.52
C PRO A 258 -54.00 -31.46 8.06
N VAL A 259 -54.00 -32.62 8.71
CA VAL A 259 -52.84 -33.28 9.32
C VAL A 259 -51.97 -33.93 8.25
N CYS A 260 -50.68 -33.58 8.17
CA CYS A 260 -49.70 -34.33 7.38
C CYS A 260 -49.24 -35.58 8.17
N PRO A 261 -49.24 -36.78 7.56
CA PRO A 261 -48.76 -37.99 8.22
C PRO A 261 -47.22 -38.01 8.36
N PRO A 262 -46.67 -38.57 9.45
CA PRO A 262 -45.24 -38.55 9.72
C PRO A 262 -44.53 -39.68 8.95
N GLY A 263 -43.52 -39.36 8.14
CA GLY A 263 -42.68 -40.41 7.55
C GLY A 263 -41.76 -40.08 6.39
N TRP A 264 -41.71 -38.86 5.87
CA TRP A 264 -40.84 -38.53 4.72
C TRP A 264 -39.91 -37.35 5.05
N PRO A 265 -38.60 -37.58 5.26
CA PRO A 265 -37.63 -36.51 5.31
C PRO A 265 -37.26 -36.11 3.88
N TRP A 266 -37.06 -34.81 3.64
CA TRP A 266 -36.57 -34.21 2.39
C TRP A 266 -37.63 -33.94 1.29
N ARG A 267 -38.36 -32.82 1.43
CA ARG A 267 -38.56 -31.84 0.34
C ARG A 267 -39.12 -30.50 0.90
N PRO A 268 -38.76 -29.34 0.32
CA PRO A 268 -39.24 -28.03 0.77
C PRO A 268 -40.70 -27.83 0.32
N CYS A 269 -41.61 -27.55 1.26
CA CYS A 269 -42.95 -27.07 0.94
C CYS A 269 -42.86 -25.67 0.34
N TRP A 270 -42.83 -25.62 -0.99
CA TRP A 270 -43.15 -24.42 -1.76
C TRP A 270 -44.60 -24.01 -1.47
N CYS A 271 -44.79 -22.83 -0.88
CA CYS A 271 -46.09 -22.14 -0.88
C CYS A 271 -46.01 -21.00 -1.91
N PRO A 272 -46.87 -20.98 -2.94
CA PRO A 272 -46.96 -19.85 -3.86
C PRO A 272 -47.64 -18.65 -3.20
N SER A 273 -47.25 -17.48 -3.69
CA SER A 273 -47.69 -16.14 -3.32
C SER A 273 -49.21 -15.90 -3.30
N SER A 274 -49.65 -15.05 -2.37
CA SER A 274 -50.65 -14.00 -2.58
C SER A 274 -50.54 -12.95 -1.48
#